data_AF-A0A7G6SJT5-F1
#
_entry.id   AF-A0A7G6SJT5-F1
#
_cell.length_a   1.000
_cell.length_b   1.000
_cell.length_c   1.000
_cell.angle_alpha   90.00
_cell.angle_beta   90.00
_cell.angle_gamma   90.00
#
_symmetry.space_group_name_H-M   'P 1'
#
loop_
_entity.id
_entity.type
_entity.pdbx_description
1 polymer ?
#
loop_
_entity_poly.entity_id
_entity_poly.type
_entity_poly.pdbx_seq_one_letter_code
_entity_poly.pdbx_strand_id
1 'polypeptide(L)' 'MDSSDIAPKIATKASQRWQSYYAWLPVWTCDDTGIFWLETVWRARDEHNKWQYKSRRTEDEKNEDLITRVYF' A
#
# COMPACT_ATOMS: atom_id res chain seq x y z
N MET A 1 5.05 -27.91 -37.75
CA MET A 1 5.72 -26.95 -36.84
C MET A 1 4.69 -25.88 -36.54
N ASP A 2 3.85 -26.13 -35.55
CA ASP A 2 2.81 -25.18 -35.11
C ASP A 2 3.36 -24.47 -33.87
N SER A 3 3.72 -23.20 -34.04
CA SER A 3 4.52 -22.43 -33.08
C SER A 3 3.70 -21.23 -32.58
N SER A 4 2.48 -21.51 -32.12
CA SER A 4 1.45 -20.49 -31.91
C SER A 4 1.03 -20.26 -30.46
N ASP A 5 1.54 -21.00 -29.47
CA ASP A 5 0.86 -21.12 -28.17
C ASP A 5 1.73 -20.90 -26.93
N ILE A 6 2.54 -19.82 -26.93
CA ILE A 6 3.07 -19.27 -25.67
C ILE A 6 2.95 -17.75 -25.70
N ALA A 7 1.72 -17.24 -25.82
CA ALA A 7 1.44 -15.89 -25.37
C ALA A 7 1.53 -15.89 -23.82
N PRO A 8 2.44 -15.13 -23.19
CA PRO A 8 2.34 -14.95 -21.74
C PRO A 8 0.98 -14.32 -21.48
N LYS A 9 0.18 -14.96 -20.63
CA LYS A 9 -1.02 -14.34 -20.05
C LYS A 9 -0.52 -13.13 -19.25
N ILE A 10 -0.38 -11.99 -19.92
CA ILE A 10 -0.19 -10.71 -19.27
C ILE A 10 -1.51 -10.47 -18.55
N ALA A 11 -1.61 -11.01 -17.33
CA ALA A 11 -2.67 -10.66 -16.42
C ALA A 11 -2.57 -9.14 -16.30
N THR A 12 -3.47 -8.45 -16.98
CA THR A 12 -3.71 -7.03 -16.81
C THR A 12 -4.18 -6.88 -15.37
N LYS A 13 -3.22 -6.78 -14.43
CA LYS A 13 -3.47 -6.26 -13.10
C LYS A 13 -4.18 -4.94 -13.35
N ALA A 14 -5.47 -4.88 -13.05
CA ALA A 14 -6.18 -3.62 -13.04
C ALA A 14 -5.31 -2.67 -12.21
N SER A 15 -4.73 -1.66 -12.85
CA SER A 15 -3.78 -0.76 -12.18
C SER A 15 -4.50 -0.17 -10.99
N GLN A 16 -4.19 -0.69 -9.80
CA GLN A 16 -4.84 -0.32 -8.56
C GLN A 16 -4.60 1.18 -8.36
N ARG A 17 -5.63 1.99 -8.62
CA ARG A 17 -5.52 3.45 -8.60
C ARG A 17 -5.44 3.92 -7.16
N TRP A 18 -4.21 4.22 -6.73
CA TRP A 18 -3.96 4.85 -5.45
C TRP A 18 -4.42 6.30 -5.47
N GLN A 19 -5.16 6.68 -4.44
CA GLN A 19 -5.66 8.03 -4.24
C GLN A 19 -5.36 8.50 -2.82
N SER A 20 -5.13 9.80 -2.69
CA SER A 20 -4.94 10.45 -1.39
C SER A 20 -6.19 10.29 -0.52
N TYR A 21 -6.00 9.99 0.77
CA TYR A 21 -7.07 9.88 1.75
C TYR A 21 -6.59 10.34 3.11
N TYR A 22 -7.39 11.16 3.79
CA TYR A 22 -7.11 11.57 5.16
C TYR A 22 -7.79 10.57 6.12
N ALA A 23 -6.98 9.94 6.98
CA ALA A 23 -7.40 8.87 7.87
C ALA A 23 -8.10 9.41 9.13
N TRP A 24 -9.37 9.81 8.98
CA TRP A 24 -10.20 10.25 10.11
C TRP A 24 -10.46 9.15 11.15
N LEU A 25 -10.31 7.88 10.75
CA LEU A 25 -10.42 6.69 11.58
C LEU A 25 -9.08 5.93 11.56
N PRO A 26 -8.75 5.16 12.60
CA PRO A 26 -7.54 4.35 12.63
C PRO A 26 -7.55 3.34 11.47
N VAL A 27 -6.52 3.37 10.63
CA VAL A 27 -6.35 2.45 9.50
C VAL A 27 -5.04 1.67 9.61
N TRP A 28 -5.09 0.41 9.19
CA TRP A 28 -3.88 -0.41 9.04
C TRP A 28 -3.32 -0.25 7.62
N THR A 29 -2.07 0.17 7.54
CA THR A 29 -1.32 0.27 6.28
C THR A 29 -0.71 -1.07 5.93
N CYS A 30 -0.66 -1.39 4.63
CA CYS A 30 -0.07 -2.64 4.16
C CYS A 30 1.47 -2.59 4.03
N ASP A 31 2.05 -1.40 4.00
CA ASP A 31 3.49 -1.15 3.75
C ASP A 31 4.25 -0.67 4.99
N ASP A 32 3.57 -0.55 6.12
CA ASP A 32 4.13 -0.05 7.36
C ASP A 32 3.49 -0.75 8.56
N THR A 33 4.25 -0.90 9.63
CA THR A 33 3.89 -1.69 10.79
C THR A 33 3.24 -0.76 11.83
N GLY A 34 1.95 -0.48 11.67
CA GLY A 34 1.26 0.41 12.61
C GLY A 34 -0.18 0.77 12.25
N ILE A 35 -0.82 1.45 13.20
CA ILE A 35 -2.10 2.12 13.01
C ILE A 35 -1.80 3.58 12.67
N PHE A 36 -2.35 4.02 11.54
CA PHE A 36 -2.26 5.39 11.05
C PHE A 36 -3.57 6.11 11.36
N TRP A 37 -3.49 7.29 12.01
CA TRP A 37 -4.68 8.04 12.41
C TRP A 37 -4.42 9.55 12.36
N LEU A 38 -5.40 10.31 11.87
CA LEU A 38 -5.34 11.76 11.71
C LEU A 38 -4.21 12.24 10.78
N GLU A 39 -3.85 11.42 9.80
CA GLU A 39 -2.81 11.73 8.81
C GLU A 39 -3.25 11.39 7.39
N THR A 40 -2.50 11.90 6.40
CA THR A 40 -2.79 11.61 4.98
C THR A 40 -2.08 10.35 4.55
N VAL A 41 -2.85 9.36 4.09
CA VAL A 41 -2.39 8.09 3.56
C VAL A 41 -2.79 7.94 2.09
N TRP A 42 -2.24 6.93 1.42
CA TRP A 42 -2.75 6.46 0.15
C TRP A 42 -3.81 5.39 0.40
N ARG A 43 -4.90 5.37 -0.37
CA ARG A 43 -5.84 4.25 -0.39
C ARG A 43 -6.11 3.77 -1.81
N ALA A 44 -6.44 2.49 -1.97
CA ALA A 44 -6.94 1.95 -3.23
C ALA A 44 -7.86 0.75 -2.98
N ARG A 45 -8.71 0.41 -3.94
CA ARG A 45 -9.50 -0.83 -3.90
C ARG A 45 -8.68 -2.00 -4.45
N ASP A 46 -8.67 -3.11 -3.74
CA ASP A 46 -8.10 -4.36 -4.23
C ASP A 46 -9.07 -5.11 -5.16
N GLU A 47 -8.64 -6.28 -5.63
CA GLU A 47 -9.40 -7.19 -6.50
C GLU A 47 -10.73 -7.67 -5.87
N HIS A 48 -10.86 -7.59 -4.54
CA HIS A 48 -12.04 -7.97 -3.78
C HIS A 48 -12.90 -6.76 -3.35
N ASN A 49 -12.65 -5.58 -3.94
CA ASN A 49 -13.28 -4.33 -3.53
C ASN A 49 -13.07 -3.97 -2.04
N LYS A 50 -11.99 -4.41 -1.40
CA LYS A 50 -11.60 -3.97 -0.06
C LYS A 50 -10.66 -2.77 -0.15
N TRP A 51 -10.72 -1.87 0.83
CA TRP A 51 -9.77 -0.77 0.91
C TRP A 51 -8.43 -1.28 1.42
N GLN A 52 -7.38 -1.01 0.67
CA GLN A 52 -6.00 -1.10 1.12
C GLN A 52 -5.46 0.30 1.36
N TYR A 53 -4.63 0.43 2.38
CA TYR A 53 -4.01 1.69 2.76
C TYR A 53 -2.49 1.57 2.68
N LYS A 54 -1.84 2.67 2.32
CA LYS A 54 -0.39 2.78 2.36
C LYS A 54 0.02 4.06 3.05
N SER A 55 1.06 3.96 3.86
CA SER A 55 1.72 5.12 4.47
C SER A 55 2.21 6.07 3.39
N ARG A 56 2.21 7.37 3.69
CA ARG A 56 2.91 8.37 2.88
C ARG A 56 4.38 8.53 3.25
N ARG A 57 4.79 7.92 4.36
CA ARG A 57 6.12 8.09 4.91
C ARG A 57 7.17 7.48 4.01
N THR A 58 8.30 8.17 3.88
CA THR A 58 9.48 7.63 3.21
C THR A 58 10.15 6.56 4.06
N GLU A 59 11.03 5.76 3.46
CA GLU A 59 11.79 4.74 4.17
C GLU A 59 12.63 5.33 5.32
N ASP A 60 13.15 6.55 5.14
CA ASP A 60 13.91 7.27 6.16
C ASP A 60 13.03 7.66 7.37
N GLU A 61 11.83 8.18 7.14
CA GLU A 61 10.88 8.51 8.21
C GLU A 61 10.42 7.26 8.97
N LYS A 62 10.28 6.12 8.27
CA LYS A 62 9.97 4.83 8.91
C LYS A 62 11.12 4.36 9.80
N ASN A 63 12.36 4.54 9.35
CA ASN A 63 13.54 4.17 10.13
C ASN A 63 13.72 5.06 11.37
N GLU A 64 13.46 6.36 11.27
CA GLU A 64 13.53 7.28 12.42
C GLU A 64 12.50 6.95 13.51
N ASP A 65 11.29 6.54 13.11
CA ASP A 65 10.24 6.10 14.05
C ASP A 65 10.60 4.79 14.75
N LEU A 66 11.24 3.85 14.03
CA LEU A 66 11.76 2.60 14.60
C LEU A 66 12.89 2.88 15.61
N ILE A 67 13.81 3.77 15.27
CA ILE A 67 14.88 4.22 16.15
C ILE A 67 14.27 4.82 17.42
N THR A 68 13.32 5.76 17.28
CA THR A 68 12.68 6.44 18.43
C THR A 68 11.95 5.45 19.35
N ARG A 69 11.26 4.45 18.82
CA ARG A 69 10.56 3.42 19.61
C ARG A 69 11.48 2.47 20.39
N VAL A 70 12.75 2.35 20.01
CA VAL A 70 13.72 1.47 20.70
C VAL A 70 14.36 2.19 21.90
N TYR A 71 14.32 3.52 21.95
CA TYR A 71 14.92 4.32 23.03
C TYR A 71 13.94 4.72 24.16
N PHE A 72 12.69 4.24 24.14
CA PHE A 72 11.69 4.48 25.19
C PHE A 72 11.14 3.19 25.78
#